data_AF-A0A4W3GY75-F1
#
_entry.id   AF-A0A4W3GY75-F1
#
_cell.length_a   1.000
_cell.length_b   1.000
_cell.length_c   1.000
_cell.angle_alpha   90.00
_cell.angle_beta   90.00
_cell.angle_gamma   90.00
#
_symmetry.space_group_name_H-M   'P 1'
#
loop_
_entity.id
_entity.type
_entity.pdbx_description
1 polymer ?
#
loop_
_entity_poly.entity_id
_entity_poly.type
_entity_poly.pdbx_seq_one_letter_code
_entity_poly.pdbx_strand_id
1 'polypeptide(L)'
;MLLTQGPLVTDFLSVFQSGRDLQHYQSQAKQLFRKLNEQSPTRCTLEAGAASFHYIIEKGVCYLVLCEATYSKKLAFAYLEDLQAEFDEQHGKRVPTVSRPYSFIEFDTYIQKTKKSYIDSRARRNLGSINTELQDVQRIMVANIEEVLQRGEALSALDSKASNLSSLSKKYRQDAKYLNMRSTYAKLAAVAVFFVMLIVYVRFWWL
;
A
#
# COMPACT_ATOMS: atom_id res chain seq x y z
N MET A 1 -2.25 2.70 -15.13
CA MET A 1 -3.28 2.08 -14.24
C MET A 1 -2.67 0.91 -13.46
N LEU A 2 -1.97 1.23 -12.37
CA LEU A 2 -1.44 0.36 -11.31
C LEU A 2 -0.63 1.35 -10.47
N LEU A 3 -0.83 1.58 -9.18
CA LEU A 3 -1.52 0.85 -8.12
C LEU A 3 -2.51 1.87 -7.52
N THR A 4 -3.74 1.55 -7.14
CA THR A 4 -4.01 1.12 -5.76
C THR A 4 -5.49 0.77 -5.58
N GLN A 5 -6.00 -0.23 -6.29
CA GLN A 5 -7.37 -0.71 -6.08
C GLN A 5 -7.49 -1.65 -4.86
N GLY A 6 -6.66 -1.48 -3.81
CA GLY A 6 -6.57 -2.37 -2.62
C GLY A 6 -5.19 -2.40 -1.94
N PRO A 7 -4.87 -3.42 -1.10
CA PRO A 7 -4.34 -3.31 0.27
C PRO A 7 -3.12 -2.41 0.49
N LEU A 8 -2.35 -2.11 -0.56
CA LEU A 8 -1.34 -1.05 -0.55
C LEU A 8 -1.91 0.34 -0.28
N VAL A 9 -3.07 0.72 -0.85
CA VAL A 9 -3.75 1.97 -0.42
C VAL A 9 -4.18 1.87 1.04
N THR A 10 -4.52 0.67 1.50
CA THR A 10 -4.92 0.40 2.88
C THR A 10 -3.75 0.49 3.86
N ASP A 11 -2.54 0.07 3.48
CA ASP A 11 -1.30 0.22 4.27
C ASP A 11 -0.62 1.59 4.11
N PHE A 12 -0.87 2.27 3.00
CA PHE A 12 -0.49 3.65 2.81
C PHE A 12 -1.27 4.55 3.78
N LEU A 13 -2.58 4.29 3.89
CA LEU A 13 -3.51 5.01 4.76
C LEU A 13 -3.53 4.51 6.22
N SER A 14 -3.00 3.31 6.53
CA SER A 14 -3.00 2.74 7.90
C SER A 14 -2.11 3.50 8.89
N VAL A 15 -1.35 4.49 8.43
CA VAL A 15 -0.48 5.30 9.29
C VAL A 15 -1.16 6.54 9.85
N PHE A 16 -2.34 6.92 9.34
CA PHE A 16 -3.05 8.12 9.79
C PHE A 16 -4.53 7.81 10.08
N GLN A 17 -4.81 7.51 11.36
CA GLN A 17 -6.13 7.53 12.02
C GLN A 17 -7.17 6.41 11.77
N SER A 18 -8.15 6.40 12.69
CA SER A 18 -9.19 5.41 12.98
C SER A 18 -9.88 4.76 11.76
N GLY A 19 -10.28 3.50 11.91
CA GLY A 19 -10.76 2.64 10.82
C GLY A 19 -12.01 3.09 10.04
N ARG A 20 -12.76 4.12 10.49
CA ARG A 20 -13.89 4.70 9.73
C ARG A 20 -13.44 5.76 8.74
N ASP A 21 -12.56 6.67 9.14
CA ASP A 21 -12.02 7.74 8.29
C ASP A 21 -11.15 7.14 7.18
N LEU A 22 -10.45 6.05 7.51
CA LEU A 22 -9.70 5.23 6.57
C LEU A 22 -10.54 4.76 5.37
N GLN A 23 -11.77 4.30 5.59
CA GLN A 23 -12.63 3.82 4.51
C GLN A 23 -13.10 4.96 3.58
N HIS A 24 -13.36 6.13 4.15
CA HIS A 24 -13.74 7.32 3.40
C HIS A 24 -12.63 7.76 2.45
N TYR A 25 -11.41 7.92 2.97
CA TYR A 25 -10.25 8.30 2.15
C TYR A 25 -9.88 7.25 1.10
N GLN A 26 -10.09 5.95 1.39
CA GLN A 26 -9.95 4.89 0.38
C GLN A 26 -10.93 5.06 -0.78
N SER A 27 -12.18 5.41 -0.48
CA SER A 27 -13.20 5.66 -1.50
C SER A 27 -12.81 6.87 -2.36
N GLN A 28 -12.43 7.98 -1.73
CA GLN A 28 -11.98 9.19 -2.43
C GLN A 28 -10.77 8.91 -3.32
N ALA A 29 -9.75 8.19 -2.84
CA ALA A 29 -8.59 7.81 -3.64
C ALA A 29 -8.99 6.99 -4.88
N LYS A 30 -9.88 6.00 -4.74
CA LYS A 30 -10.36 5.21 -5.87
C LYS A 30 -11.11 6.05 -6.90
N GLN A 31 -11.94 6.98 -6.44
CA GLN A 31 -12.67 7.88 -7.33
C GLN A 31 -11.70 8.84 -8.03
N LEU A 32 -10.70 9.35 -7.33
CA LEU A 32 -9.65 10.20 -7.91
C LEU A 32 -8.95 9.47 -9.07
N PHE A 33 -8.50 8.22 -8.88
CA PHE A 33 -7.88 7.44 -9.96
C PHE A 33 -8.79 7.20 -11.17
N ARG A 34 -10.13 7.25 -11.00
CA ARG A 34 -11.09 7.17 -12.11
C ARG A 34 -11.25 8.50 -12.86
N LYS A 35 -10.96 9.64 -12.20
CA LYS A 35 -11.08 10.99 -12.78
C LYS A 35 -9.80 11.44 -13.47
N LEU A 36 -8.63 10.98 -13.01
CA LEU A 36 -7.34 11.33 -13.61
C LEU A 36 -7.26 10.86 -15.07
N ASN A 37 -6.77 11.75 -15.92
CA ASN A 37 -6.60 11.57 -17.37
C ASN A 37 -5.36 12.35 -17.85
N GLU A 38 -5.09 12.34 -19.15
CA GLU A 38 -3.90 13.01 -19.75
C GLU A 38 -3.90 14.54 -19.59
N GLN A 39 -5.06 15.16 -19.36
CA GLN A 39 -5.19 16.60 -19.12
C GLN A 39 -5.06 16.94 -17.63
N SER A 40 -4.99 15.94 -16.76
CA SER A 40 -4.83 16.15 -15.33
C SER A 40 -3.44 16.69 -15.03
N PRO A 41 -3.30 17.64 -14.08
CA PRO A 41 -1.99 18.18 -13.73
C PRO A 41 -1.04 17.09 -13.24
N THR A 42 0.22 17.16 -13.66
CA THR A 42 1.21 16.14 -13.34
C THR A 42 1.64 16.15 -11.88
N ARG A 43 1.44 17.27 -11.16
CA ARG A 43 1.64 17.39 -9.71
C ARG A 43 0.49 18.17 -9.10
N CYS A 44 -0.12 17.64 -8.04
CA CYS A 44 -1.24 18.32 -7.39
C CYS A 44 -1.38 17.91 -5.92
N THR A 45 -1.89 18.84 -5.13
CA THR A 45 -2.38 18.64 -3.77
C THR A 45 -3.90 18.76 -3.75
N LEU A 46 -4.60 17.79 -3.17
CA LEU A 46 -6.04 17.82 -2.97
C LEU A 46 -6.36 17.88 -1.48
N GLU A 47 -7.02 18.94 -1.06
CA GLU A 47 -7.43 19.16 0.33
C GLU A 47 -8.69 18.35 0.64
N ALA A 48 -8.67 17.58 1.73
CA ALA A 48 -9.71 16.63 2.13
C ALA A 48 -10.01 16.78 3.63
N GLY A 49 -10.42 17.99 4.04
CA GLY A 49 -10.67 18.34 5.44
C GLY A 49 -9.39 18.34 6.28
N ALA A 50 -9.31 17.41 7.25
CA ALA A 50 -8.14 17.27 8.13
C ALA A 50 -6.93 16.60 7.47
N ALA A 51 -7.09 16.10 6.24
CA ALA A 51 -6.05 15.43 5.49
C ALA A 51 -5.83 16.09 4.12
N SER A 52 -4.73 15.73 3.48
CA SER A 52 -4.38 16.20 2.14
C SER A 52 -3.79 15.06 1.32
N PHE A 53 -4.33 14.87 0.11
CA PHE A 53 -3.74 13.99 -0.88
C PHE A 53 -2.68 14.76 -1.65
N HIS A 54 -1.53 14.16 -1.88
CA HIS A 54 -0.54 14.66 -2.83
C HIS A 54 -0.27 13.60 -3.86
N TYR A 55 -0.18 13.99 -5.13
CA TYR A 55 0.19 13.04 -6.17
C TYR A 55 1.13 13.63 -7.22
N ILE A 56 1.88 12.72 -7.84
CA ILE A 56 2.65 12.98 -9.06
C ILE A 56 2.27 11.94 -10.12
N ILE A 57 2.20 12.38 -11.38
CA ILE A 57 1.95 11.52 -12.55
C ILE A 57 3.17 11.62 -13.45
N GLU A 58 3.81 10.47 -13.67
CA GLU A 58 5.01 10.36 -14.49
C GLU A 58 4.91 9.08 -15.33
N LYS A 59 5.18 9.16 -16.64
CA LYS A 59 5.15 8.01 -17.57
C LYS A 59 3.90 7.11 -17.47
N GLY A 60 2.72 7.71 -17.21
CA GLY A 60 1.45 7.00 -17.08
C GLY A 60 1.25 6.24 -15.75
N VAL A 61 2.12 6.47 -14.77
CA VAL A 61 2.01 5.97 -13.39
C VAL A 61 1.67 7.15 -12.48
N CYS A 62 0.68 6.97 -11.61
CA CYS A 62 0.31 7.95 -10.60
C CYS A 62 0.75 7.45 -9.22
N TYR A 63 1.53 8.28 -8.53
CA TYR A 63 2.02 8.05 -7.19
C TYR A 63 1.26 8.97 -6.25
N LEU A 64 0.57 8.40 -5.26
CA LEU A 64 -0.37 9.12 -4.39
C LEU A 64 -0.01 8.88 -2.92
N VAL A 65 0.00 9.94 -2.12
CA VAL A 65 0.16 9.93 -0.66
C VAL A 65 -1.03 10.66 -0.01
N LEU A 66 -1.56 10.11 1.08
CA LEU A 66 -2.41 10.86 2.02
C LEU A 66 -1.61 11.12 3.30
N CYS A 67 -1.67 12.36 3.79
CA CYS A 67 -1.14 12.73 5.09
C CYS A 67 -2.05 13.75 5.77
N GLU A 68 -1.80 14.04 7.05
CA GLU A 68 -2.45 15.14 7.75
C GLU A 68 -2.19 16.47 7.01
N ALA A 69 -3.16 17.38 7.01
CA ALA A 69 -3.04 18.68 6.34
C ALA A 69 -1.88 19.55 6.90
N THR A 70 -1.44 19.27 8.13
CA THR A 70 -0.30 19.92 8.79
C THR A 70 1.06 19.38 8.32
N TYR A 71 1.08 18.25 7.62
CA TYR A 71 2.31 17.64 7.14
C TYR A 71 2.95 18.49 6.04
N SER A 72 4.29 18.56 6.01
CA SER A 72 4.99 19.40 5.05
C SER A 72 4.79 18.90 3.62
N LYS A 73 4.15 19.72 2.77
CA LYS A 73 4.02 19.48 1.33
C LYS A 73 5.36 19.14 0.68
N LYS A 74 6.42 19.86 1.05
CA LYS A 74 7.79 19.60 0.54
C LYS A 74 8.23 18.16 0.83
N LEU A 75 7.99 17.67 2.05
CA LEU A 75 8.35 16.29 2.41
C LEU A 75 7.45 15.25 1.74
N ALA A 76 6.17 15.57 1.51
CA ALA A 76 5.26 14.68 0.81
C ALA A 76 5.69 14.48 -0.66
N PHE A 77 6.05 15.56 -1.36
CA PHE A 77 6.53 15.48 -2.74
C PHE A 77 7.92 14.84 -2.83
N ALA A 78 8.85 15.14 -1.92
CA ALA A 78 10.15 14.45 -1.87
C ALA A 78 9.99 12.93 -1.73
N TYR A 79 9.09 12.50 -0.83
CA TYR A 79 8.76 11.09 -0.67
C TYR A 79 8.21 10.47 -1.97
N LEU A 80 7.32 11.17 -2.67
CA LEU A 80 6.76 10.67 -3.93
C LEU A 80 7.83 10.58 -5.03
N GLU A 81 8.74 11.54 -5.11
CA GLU A 81 9.84 11.55 -6.07
C GLU A 81 10.82 10.39 -5.83
N ASP A 82 11.18 10.10 -4.58
CA ASP A 82 11.99 8.92 -4.22
C ASP A 82 11.29 7.61 -4.65
N LEU A 83 9.98 7.50 -4.41
CA LEU A 83 9.21 6.35 -4.87
C LEU A 83 9.17 6.24 -6.39
N GLN A 84 9.01 7.36 -7.08
CA GLN A 84 8.91 7.40 -8.53
C GLN A 84 10.23 7.00 -9.18
N ALA A 85 11.36 7.55 -8.72
CA ALA A 85 12.68 7.24 -9.24
C ALA A 85 13.00 5.74 -9.10
N GLU A 86 12.85 5.19 -7.89
CA GLU A 86 13.13 3.77 -7.65
C GLU A 86 12.17 2.85 -8.43
N PHE A 87 10.87 3.18 -8.46
CA PHE A 87 9.90 2.36 -9.18
C PHE A 87 10.15 2.37 -10.69
N ASP A 88 10.49 3.53 -11.26
CA ASP A 88 10.80 3.64 -12.69
C ASP A 88 12.09 2.87 -13.03
N GLU A 89 13.11 2.94 -12.18
CA GLU A 89 14.36 2.20 -12.35
C GLU A 89 14.13 0.68 -12.33
N GLN A 90 13.41 0.17 -11.34
CA GLN A 90 13.20 -1.26 -11.15
C GLN A 90 12.13 -1.85 -12.08
N HIS A 91 11.09 -1.07 -12.41
CA HIS A 91 9.85 -1.59 -12.98
C HIS A 91 9.30 -0.78 -14.16
N GLY A 92 9.83 0.40 -14.48
CA GLY A 92 9.27 1.31 -15.49
C GLY A 92 9.01 0.65 -16.85
N LYS A 93 9.94 -0.18 -17.34
CA LYS A 93 9.81 -0.92 -18.62
C LYS A 93 8.70 -1.98 -18.61
N ARG A 94 8.35 -2.51 -17.43
CA ARG A 94 7.33 -3.57 -17.27
C ARG A 94 5.93 -3.00 -17.13
N VAL A 95 5.78 -1.75 -16.70
CA VAL A 95 4.48 -1.08 -16.49
C VAL A 95 3.50 -1.25 -17.66
N PRO A 96 3.84 -0.98 -18.93
CA PRO A 96 2.89 -1.09 -20.03
C PRO A 96 2.51 -2.54 -20.38
N THR A 97 3.31 -3.52 -19.95
CA THR A 97 3.13 -4.95 -20.29
C THR A 97 2.25 -5.69 -19.28
N VAL A 98 2.01 -5.12 -18.10
CA VAL A 98 1.28 -5.78 -17.03
C VAL A 98 -0.20 -5.37 -17.05
N SER A 99 -1.08 -6.37 -17.09
CA SER A 99 -2.54 -6.18 -17.02
C SER A 99 -3.13 -6.57 -15.68
N ARG A 100 -2.37 -7.32 -14.85
CA ARG A 100 -2.85 -7.83 -13.56
C ARG A 100 -2.72 -6.76 -12.47
N PRO A 101 -3.76 -6.53 -11.66
CA PRO A 101 -3.65 -5.74 -10.45
C PRO A 101 -2.53 -6.27 -9.53
N TYR A 102 -1.79 -5.37 -8.88
CA TYR A 102 -0.68 -5.66 -7.95
C TYR A 102 0.49 -6.46 -8.52
N SER A 103 0.77 -6.29 -9.81
CA SER A 103 1.94 -6.94 -10.44
C SER A 103 3.30 -6.54 -9.82
N PHE A 104 3.32 -5.54 -8.93
CA PHE A 104 4.51 -4.97 -8.29
C PHE A 104 4.41 -4.96 -6.76
N ILE A 105 3.71 -5.94 -6.16
CA ILE A 105 3.54 -6.02 -4.69
C ILE A 105 4.89 -6.10 -3.93
N GLU A 106 5.94 -6.60 -4.58
CA GLU A 106 7.31 -6.65 -4.05
C GLU A 106 7.86 -5.26 -3.65
N PHE A 107 7.40 -4.20 -4.33
CA PHE A 107 7.81 -2.82 -4.07
C PHE A 107 7.31 -2.28 -2.72
N ASP A 108 6.35 -2.96 -2.08
CA ASP A 108 5.82 -2.56 -0.77
C ASP A 108 6.92 -2.45 0.30
N THR A 109 7.91 -3.34 0.25
CA THR A 109 9.04 -3.31 1.21
C THR A 109 9.81 -1.99 1.11
N TYR A 110 10.01 -1.49 -0.11
CA TYR A 110 10.66 -0.20 -0.34
C TYR A 110 9.78 0.95 0.17
N ILE A 111 8.50 0.96 -0.19
CA ILE A 111 7.51 1.95 0.28
C ILE A 111 7.55 2.07 1.81
N GLN A 112 7.47 0.95 2.53
CA GLN A 112 7.45 0.96 4.01
C GLN A 112 8.77 1.45 4.61
N LYS A 113 9.91 1.09 4.01
CA LYS A 113 11.23 1.54 4.45
C LYS A 113 11.39 3.05 4.26
N THR A 114 11.08 3.55 3.07
CA THR A 114 11.17 4.97 2.72
C THR A 114 10.20 5.78 3.57
N LYS A 115 8.97 5.33 3.74
CA LYS A 115 7.96 5.96 4.61
C LYS A 115 8.47 6.20 6.03
N LYS A 116 9.11 5.21 6.65
CA LYS A 116 9.68 5.36 8.00
C LYS A 116 10.72 6.47 8.07
N SER A 117 11.60 6.59 7.07
CA SER A 117 12.59 7.67 6.99
C SER A 117 11.96 9.05 6.87
N TYR A 118 10.82 9.16 6.18
CA TYR A 118 10.10 10.42 6.02
C TYR A 118 9.21 10.78 7.22
N ILE A 119 8.82 9.82 8.05
CA ILE A 119 8.04 10.08 9.28
C ILE A 119 8.94 10.38 10.47
N ASP A 120 10.06 9.66 10.63
CA ASP A 120 10.95 9.81 11.78
C ASP A 120 11.81 11.08 11.68
N SER A 121 11.53 12.06 12.56
CA SER A 121 12.27 13.31 12.68
C SER A 121 13.78 13.14 12.92
N ARG A 122 14.24 12.00 13.47
CA ARG A 122 15.67 11.70 13.64
C ARG A 122 16.30 11.24 12.33
N ALA A 123 15.60 10.39 11.56
CA ALA A 123 16.04 9.97 10.24
C ALA A 123 16.07 11.16 9.25
N ARG A 124 15.14 12.12 9.37
CA ARG A 124 15.10 13.36 8.58
C ARG A 124 16.37 14.23 8.70
N ARG A 125 17.07 14.21 9.83
CA ARG A 125 18.35 14.94 9.99
C ARG A 125 19.48 14.33 9.15
N ASN A 126 19.43 13.03 8.87
CA ASN A 126 20.35 12.35 7.97
C ASN A 126 19.98 12.53 6.50
N LEU A 127 18.71 12.88 6.21
CA LEU A 127 18.24 13.43 4.93
C LEU A 127 18.62 14.92 4.76
N GLY A 128 19.58 15.44 5.55
CA GLY A 128 19.98 16.85 5.63
C GLY A 128 20.46 17.51 4.34
N SER A 129 20.49 16.76 3.23
CA SER A 129 20.78 17.22 1.87
C SER A 129 19.55 17.27 0.94
N ILE A 130 18.30 17.17 1.43
CA ILE A 130 17.09 17.58 0.66
C ILE A 130 17.06 19.12 0.54
N ASN A 131 18.14 19.67 -0.03
CA ASN A 131 18.32 21.05 -0.46
C ASN A 131 18.52 21.14 -1.98
N THR A 132 18.51 20.02 -2.68
CA THR A 132 18.63 19.98 -4.13
C THR A 132 17.28 19.61 -4.73
N GLU A 133 16.70 20.55 -5.49
CA GLU A 133 15.69 20.37 -6.54
C GLU A 133 14.18 20.47 -6.24
N LEU A 134 13.70 20.56 -4.99
CA LEU A 134 12.29 20.97 -4.77
C LEU A 134 12.13 22.50 -4.80
N GLN A 135 12.52 23.13 -5.93
CA GLN A 135 12.53 24.59 -6.05
C GLN A 135 11.14 25.22 -6.17
N ASP A 136 10.08 24.46 -6.49
CA ASP A 136 8.79 25.05 -6.85
C ASP A 136 7.56 24.32 -6.26
N VAL A 137 7.62 23.86 -5.00
CA VAL A 137 6.42 23.32 -4.31
C VAL A 137 5.26 24.33 -4.30
N GLN A 138 5.57 25.63 -4.34
CA GLN A 138 4.58 26.71 -4.40
C GLN A 138 3.79 26.76 -5.72
N ARG A 139 4.33 26.22 -6.82
CA ARG A 139 3.65 26.19 -8.13
C ARG A 139 2.73 24.97 -8.30
N ILE A 140 2.76 24.05 -7.34
CA ILE A 140 1.93 22.84 -7.38
C ILE A 140 0.46 23.23 -7.21
N MET A 141 -0.39 22.75 -8.12
CA MET A 141 -1.82 23.01 -8.06
C MET A 141 -2.40 22.50 -6.75
N VAL A 142 -3.17 23.35 -6.06
CA VAL A 142 -3.97 22.97 -4.89
C VAL A 142 -5.44 23.08 -5.27
N ALA A 143 -6.20 22.04 -5.02
CA ALA A 143 -7.64 22.00 -5.25
C ALA A 143 -8.33 21.27 -4.09
N ASN A 144 -9.64 21.47 -3.95
CA ASN A 144 -10.42 20.69 -3.00
C ASN A 144 -10.79 19.32 -3.62
N ILE A 145 -10.74 18.24 -2.84
CA ILE A 145 -11.02 16.91 -3.40
C ILE A 145 -12.48 16.75 -3.79
N GLU A 146 -13.42 17.29 -3.02
CA GLU A 146 -14.84 17.21 -3.33
C GLU A 146 -15.15 17.86 -4.68
N GLU A 147 -14.53 19.00 -5.02
CA GLU A 147 -14.70 19.66 -6.33
C GLU A 147 -14.21 18.80 -7.50
N VAL A 148 -13.08 18.11 -7.33
CA VAL A 148 -12.51 17.21 -8.34
C VAL A 148 -13.39 15.96 -8.53
N LEU A 149 -13.98 15.46 -7.44
CA LEU A 149 -14.83 14.27 -7.46
C LEU A 149 -16.25 14.56 -8.00
N GLN A 150 -16.84 15.72 -7.65
CA GLN A 150 -18.19 16.13 -8.03
C GLN A 150 -18.34 16.44 -9.52
N ARG A 151 -17.26 16.80 -10.22
CA ARG A 151 -17.25 16.95 -11.69
C ARG A 151 -17.50 15.61 -12.37
N GLY A 152 -18.78 15.22 -12.50
CA GLY A 152 -19.27 14.03 -13.24
C GLY A 152 -20.13 13.05 -12.44
N GLU A 153 -20.85 13.49 -11.39
CA GLU A 153 -21.75 12.67 -10.56
C GLU A 153 -23.08 12.22 -11.22
N ALA A 154 -23.06 11.83 -12.50
CA ALA A 154 -24.21 11.17 -13.11
C ALA A 154 -24.09 9.63 -13.21
N LEU A 155 -22.99 8.99 -12.79
CA LEU A 155 -22.70 7.62 -13.24
C LEU A 155 -21.98 6.65 -12.28
N SER A 156 -22.05 6.85 -10.96
CA SER A 156 -21.40 5.93 -9.99
C SER A 156 -22.34 5.31 -8.96
N ALA A 157 -23.63 5.15 -9.30
CA ALA A 157 -24.57 4.31 -8.57
C ALA A 157 -24.32 2.78 -8.73
N LEU A 158 -23.19 2.38 -9.29
CA LEU A 158 -22.83 0.97 -9.49
C LEU A 158 -21.39 0.72 -9.03
N ASP A 159 -21.22 0.44 -7.74
CA ASP A 159 -20.00 -0.25 -7.27
C ASP A 159 -20.30 -1.13 -6.05
N SER A 160 -21.29 -2.00 -6.19
CA SER A 160 -21.48 -3.18 -5.35
C SER A 160 -20.38 -4.21 -5.61
N LYS A 161 -19.10 -3.87 -5.41
CA LYS A 161 -17.98 -4.85 -5.51
C LYS A 161 -16.74 -4.46 -4.70
N ALA A 162 -16.94 -4.07 -3.44
CA ALA A 162 -15.87 -4.00 -2.44
C ALA A 162 -15.57 -5.34 -1.73
N SER A 163 -16.06 -6.48 -2.25
CA SER A 163 -15.91 -7.81 -1.61
C SER A 163 -14.60 -8.55 -1.92
N ASN A 164 -13.81 -8.10 -2.91
CA ASN A 164 -12.64 -8.85 -3.39
C ASN A 164 -11.31 -8.55 -2.69
N LEU A 165 -11.23 -7.51 -1.85
CA LEU A 165 -9.96 -7.12 -1.21
C LEU A 165 -9.81 -7.68 0.21
N SER A 166 -10.93 -7.88 0.91
CA SER A 166 -10.94 -8.60 2.19
C SER A 166 -10.72 -10.11 2.01
N SER A 167 -11.20 -10.68 0.90
CA SER A 167 -11.05 -12.12 0.62
C SER A 167 -9.60 -12.50 0.31
N LEU A 168 -8.81 -11.64 -0.35
CA LEU A 168 -7.42 -11.92 -0.70
C LEU A 168 -6.49 -11.87 0.54
N SER A 169 -6.65 -10.87 1.41
CA SER A 169 -5.89 -10.80 2.67
C SER A 169 -6.27 -11.91 3.65
N LYS A 170 -7.54 -12.37 3.64
CA LYS A 170 -7.95 -13.58 4.37
C LYS A 170 -7.34 -14.85 3.79
N LYS A 171 -7.20 -14.95 2.47
CA LYS A 171 -6.60 -16.11 1.79
C LYS A 171 -5.10 -16.24 2.09
N TYR A 172 -4.34 -15.14 2.07
CA TYR A 172 -2.92 -15.13 2.51
C TYR A 172 -2.76 -15.51 3.98
N ARG A 173 -3.65 -15.04 4.87
CA ARG A 173 -3.65 -15.43 6.29
C ARG A 173 -4.05 -16.89 6.50
N GLN A 174 -4.91 -17.45 5.65
CA GLN A 174 -5.30 -18.86 5.68
C GLN A 174 -4.19 -19.77 5.16
N ASP A 175 -3.52 -19.41 4.07
CA ASP A 175 -2.43 -20.20 3.48
C ASP A 175 -1.22 -20.31 4.43
N ALA A 176 -0.88 -19.22 5.13
CA ALA A 176 0.17 -19.23 6.15
C ALA A 176 -0.18 -20.13 7.37
N LYS A 177 -1.46 -20.18 7.76
CA LYS A 177 -1.93 -21.06 8.85
C LYS A 177 -1.96 -22.54 8.43
N TYR A 178 -2.32 -22.84 7.18
CA TYR A 178 -2.40 -24.21 6.65
C TYR A 178 -1.02 -24.89 6.65
N LEU A 179 0.03 -24.17 6.25
CA LEU A 179 1.41 -24.69 6.28
C LEU A 179 1.89 -24.98 7.71
N ASN A 180 1.57 -24.10 8.67
CA ASN A 180 1.96 -24.29 10.06
C ASN A 180 1.24 -25.48 10.72
N MET A 181 -0.04 -25.70 10.39
CA MET A 181 -0.83 -26.80 10.97
C MET A 181 -0.37 -28.18 10.47
N ARG A 182 0.03 -28.29 9.20
CA ARG A 182 0.58 -29.54 8.64
C ARG A 182 1.89 -29.94 9.32
N SER A 183 2.77 -28.98 9.60
CA SER A 183 4.05 -29.24 10.29
C SER A 183 3.82 -29.70 11.74
N THR A 184 2.86 -29.11 12.44
CA THR A 184 2.51 -29.51 13.83
C THR A 184 1.91 -30.92 13.90
N TYR A 185 1.01 -31.28 12.97
CA TYR A 185 0.42 -32.62 12.95
C TYR A 185 1.46 -33.70 12.62
N ALA A 186 2.37 -33.42 11.67
CA ALA A 186 3.48 -34.33 11.35
C ALA A 186 4.42 -34.54 12.55
N LYS A 187 4.74 -33.49 13.31
CA LYS A 187 5.54 -33.59 14.53
C LYS A 187 4.85 -34.44 15.61
N LEU A 188 3.54 -34.26 15.80
CA LEU A 188 2.77 -35.02 16.80
C LEU A 188 2.69 -36.51 16.44
N ALA A 189 2.47 -36.83 15.16
CA ALA A 189 2.40 -38.22 14.68
C ALA A 189 3.74 -38.95 14.86
N ALA A 190 4.87 -38.30 14.58
CA ALA A 190 6.19 -38.89 14.79
C ALA A 190 6.46 -39.21 16.27
N VAL A 191 6.05 -38.33 17.19
CA VAL A 191 6.16 -38.57 18.63
C VAL A 191 5.30 -39.76 19.07
N ALA A 192 4.05 -39.86 18.58
CA ALA A 192 3.16 -40.97 18.92
C ALA A 192 3.72 -42.33 18.47
N VAL A 193 4.28 -42.42 17.26
CA VAL A 193 4.91 -43.65 16.75
C VAL A 193 6.11 -44.06 17.62
N PHE A 194 6.93 -43.09 18.04
CA PHE A 194 8.05 -43.36 18.94
C PHE A 194 7.59 -43.95 20.29
N PHE A 195 6.55 -43.38 20.89
CA PHE A 195 5.99 -43.90 22.15
C PHE A 195 5.40 -45.30 22.00
N VAL A 196 4.67 -45.58 20.91
CA VAL A 196 4.12 -46.92 20.64
C VAL A 196 5.25 -47.94 20.48
N MET A 197 6.30 -47.59 19.73
CA MET A 197 7.46 -48.47 19.54
C MET A 197 8.17 -48.76 20.87
N LEU A 198 8.32 -47.75 21.74
CA LEU A 198 8.92 -47.89 23.05
C LEU A 198 8.09 -48.81 23.96
N ILE A 199 6.76 -48.66 23.97
CA ILE A 199 5.85 -49.53 24.74
C ILE A 199 5.97 -50.99 24.29
N VAL A 200 6.00 -51.24 22.97
CA VAL A 200 6.16 -52.59 22.42
C VAL A 200 7.52 -53.18 22.81
N TYR A 201 8.59 -52.40 22.72
CA TYR A 201 9.94 -52.83 23.10
C TYR A 201 10.02 -53.21 24.58
N VAL A 202 9.51 -52.36 25.48
CA VAL A 202 9.51 -52.64 26.92
C VAL A 202 8.67 -53.87 27.25
N ARG A 203 7.50 -54.02 26.60
CA ARG A 203 6.64 -55.21 26.79
C ARG A 203 7.32 -56.49 26.32
N PHE A 204 8.05 -56.44 25.20
CA PHE A 204 8.76 -57.60 24.66
C PHE A 204 10.01 -57.96 25.49
N TRP A 205 10.68 -56.98 26.10
CA TRP A 205 11.86 -57.21 26.93
C TRP A 205 11.52 -57.71 28.35
N TRP A 206 10.34 -57.38 28.86
CA TRP A 206 9.91 -57.77 30.21
C TRP A 206 9.20 -59.14 30.28
N LEU A 207 8.81 -59.71 29.14
CA LEU A 207 8.21 -61.04 28.99
C LEU A 207 9.29 -62.07 28.60
#